data_AF-I6ZWF1-F1
#
_entry.id   AF-I6ZWF1-F1
#
_cell.length_a   1.000
_cell.length_b   1.000
_cell.length_c   1.000
_cell.angle_alpha   90.00
_cell.angle_beta   90.00
_cell.angle_gamma   90.00
#
_symmetry.space_group_name_H-M   'P 1'
#
loop_
_entity.id
_entity.type
_entity.pdbx_description
1 polymer ?
#
loop_
_entity_poly.entity_id
_entity_poly.type
_entity_poly.pdbx_seq_one_letter_code
_entity_poly.pdbx_strand_id
1 'polypeptide(L)'
;MKVCIIGGGPAGLYTAASLVPRNIDVTLHEKEPEVGGLYRYSLLPPSRMSPFSKLFKCKNFSLKLNSEVDIERLRGMEKEFDAFVIATGSPGSRRLSIPGREYCINGLDIARSWGGEQPGYSIGNKVLIIGMGDVSMDIVRFLFGWSGAQFKFPKNTLERVKKVEDVTITSRRDAYSSAFTNTGLRKVLEIPGLGFWWSEGKDMSQEERSRSENLKKVYNQGGEDETKDKHKGWWSRRLGLLGGIKEGVRKLRLMFNY
;
A
#
# COMPACT_ATOMS: atom_id res chain seq x y z
N MET A 1 -31.48 -1.72 -19.59
CA MET A 1 -31.08 -2.05 -18.20
C MET A 1 -30.23 -0.90 -17.68
N LYS A 2 -30.56 -0.37 -16.50
CA LYS A 2 -29.90 0.75 -15.82
C LYS A 2 -29.23 0.25 -14.55
N VAL A 3 -27.93 0.53 -14.41
CA VAL A 3 -27.13 0.12 -13.25
C VAL A 3 -26.59 1.34 -12.54
N CYS A 4 -26.83 1.42 -11.23
CA CYS A 4 -26.20 2.41 -10.35
C CYS A 4 -24.95 1.81 -9.70
N ILE A 5 -23.82 2.50 -9.82
CA ILE A 5 -22.55 2.13 -9.16
C ILE A 5 -22.25 3.17 -8.09
N ILE A 6 -22.03 2.72 -6.86
CA ILE A 6 -21.72 3.58 -5.71
C ILE A 6 -20.24 3.44 -5.39
N GLY A 7 -19.44 4.44 -5.75
CA GLY A 7 -17.99 4.51 -5.56
C GLY A 7 -17.22 4.59 -6.88
N GLY A 8 -16.43 5.65 -7.05
CA GLY A 8 -15.59 5.93 -8.22
C GLY A 8 -14.16 5.40 -8.10
N GLY A 9 -13.91 4.46 -7.20
CA GLY A 9 -12.64 3.74 -7.10
C GLY A 9 -12.44 2.71 -8.23
N PRO A 10 -11.34 1.94 -8.20
CA PRO A 10 -11.02 0.97 -9.24
C PRO A 10 -12.14 -0.06 -9.47
N ALA A 11 -12.75 -0.57 -8.40
CA ALA A 11 -13.85 -1.53 -8.50
C ALA A 11 -15.04 -0.96 -9.28
N GLY A 12 -15.47 0.27 -8.97
CA GLY A 12 -16.57 0.93 -9.66
C GLY A 12 -16.23 1.27 -11.12
N LEU A 13 -15.03 1.80 -11.36
CA LEU A 13 -14.57 2.15 -12.71
C LEU A 13 -14.41 0.93 -13.62
N TYR A 14 -13.86 -0.18 -13.11
CA TYR A 14 -13.78 -1.43 -13.88
C TYR A 14 -15.15 -2.06 -14.10
N THR A 15 -16.06 -1.97 -13.12
CA THR A 15 -17.45 -2.40 -13.31
C THR A 15 -18.11 -1.62 -14.44
N ALA A 16 -18.03 -0.28 -14.40
CA ALA A 16 -18.55 0.58 -15.45
C ALA A 16 -17.92 0.26 -16.82
N ALA A 17 -16.59 0.12 -16.87
CA ALA A 17 -15.86 -0.23 -18.09
C ALA A 17 -16.25 -1.61 -18.67
N SER A 18 -16.76 -2.52 -17.84
CA SER A 18 -17.29 -3.81 -18.30
C SER A 18 -18.75 -3.70 -18.78
N LEU A 19 -19.59 -2.94 -18.07
CA LEU A 19 -21.02 -2.86 -18.40
C LEU A 19 -21.32 -1.98 -19.61
N VAL A 20 -20.63 -0.85 -19.74
CA VAL A 20 -20.89 0.15 -20.80
C VAL A 20 -20.76 -0.43 -22.22
N PRO A 21 -19.72 -1.22 -22.57
CA PRO A 21 -19.62 -1.86 -23.89
C PRO A 21 -20.76 -2.84 -24.23
N ARG A 22 -21.53 -3.28 -23.23
CA ARG A 22 -22.69 -4.17 -23.39
C ARG A 22 -24.00 -3.40 -23.57
N ASN A 23 -23.92 -2.10 -23.88
CA ASN A 23 -25.07 -1.20 -24.06
C ASN A 23 -25.98 -1.11 -22.82
N ILE A 24 -25.37 -1.22 -21.63
CA ILE A 24 -26.03 -1.02 -20.34
C ILE A 24 -25.87 0.44 -19.94
N ASP A 25 -26.93 1.09 -19.49
CA ASP A 25 -26.90 2.46 -18.98
C ASP A 25 -26.31 2.45 -17.57
N VAL A 26 -25.18 3.14 -17.37
CA VAL A 26 -24.47 3.14 -16.09
C VAL A 26 -24.45 4.55 -15.52
N THR A 27 -24.91 4.70 -14.28
CA THR A 27 -24.70 5.91 -13.48
C THR A 27 -23.76 5.59 -12.34
N LEU A 28 -22.61 6.26 -12.27
CA LEU A 28 -21.64 6.15 -11.19
C LEU A 28 -21.74 7.36 -10.27
N HIS A 29 -21.93 7.12 -8.98
CA HIS A 29 -21.87 8.12 -7.92
C HIS A 29 -20.55 8.03 -7.16
N GLU A 30 -19.82 9.13 -7.08
CA GLU A 30 -18.60 9.29 -6.29
C GLU A 30 -18.82 10.43 -5.29
N LYS A 31 -18.48 10.18 -4.03
CA LYS A 31 -18.65 11.16 -2.95
C LYS A 31 -17.60 12.27 -3.02
N GLU A 32 -16.43 11.96 -3.56
CA GLU A 32 -15.32 12.90 -3.74
C GLU A 32 -15.49 13.75 -5.01
N PRO A 33 -14.77 14.88 -5.13
CA PRO A 33 -14.79 15.71 -6.35
C PRO A 33 -14.10 15.05 -7.54
N GLU A 34 -13.41 13.93 -7.35
CA GLU A 34 -12.69 13.21 -8.39
C GLU A 34 -12.79 11.69 -8.19
N VAL A 35 -12.80 10.95 -9.29
CA VAL A 35 -12.72 9.48 -9.30
C VAL A 35 -11.30 8.98 -9.05
N GLY A 36 -11.17 7.69 -8.77
CA GLY A 36 -9.90 6.97 -8.59
C GLY A 36 -9.77 6.34 -7.21
N GLY A 37 -10.53 6.81 -6.21
CA GLY A 37 -10.49 6.28 -4.85
C GLY A 37 -9.05 6.12 -4.33
N LEU A 38 -8.72 4.94 -3.80
CA LEU A 38 -7.38 4.64 -3.26
C LEU A 38 -6.24 4.70 -4.29
N TYR A 39 -6.51 4.64 -5.62
CA TYR A 39 -5.43 4.84 -6.60
C TYR A 39 -4.78 6.22 -6.48
N ARG A 40 -5.55 7.24 -6.07
CA ARG A 40 -5.04 8.62 -5.86
C ARG A 40 -4.00 8.70 -4.74
N TYR A 41 -4.04 7.77 -3.79
CA TYR A 41 -3.15 7.73 -2.63
C TYR A 41 -2.07 6.64 -2.74
N SER A 42 -1.92 6.03 -3.92
CA SER A 42 -0.87 5.06 -4.17
C SER A 42 0.39 5.74 -4.71
N LEU A 43 1.58 5.18 -4.45
CA LEU A 43 2.82 5.60 -5.11
C LEU A 43 2.92 5.11 -6.57
N LEU A 44 1.80 4.72 -7.18
CA LEU A 44 1.76 4.25 -8.56
C LEU A 44 1.61 5.44 -9.52
N PRO A 45 2.05 5.27 -10.78
CA PRO A 45 1.94 6.34 -11.77
C PRO A 45 0.46 6.73 -12.02
N PRO A 46 0.17 8.02 -12.22
CA PRO A 46 -1.16 8.50 -12.59
C PRO A 46 -1.74 7.84 -13.86
N SER A 47 -0.87 7.31 -14.74
CA SER A 47 -1.27 6.59 -15.96
C SER A 47 -2.15 5.38 -15.69
N ARG A 48 -2.23 4.86 -14.46
CA ARG A 48 -3.20 3.81 -14.08
C ARG A 48 -4.66 4.23 -14.25
N MET A 49 -4.95 5.53 -14.31
CA MET A 49 -6.28 6.06 -14.60
C MET A 49 -6.57 6.20 -16.10
N SER A 50 -5.54 6.16 -16.97
CA SER A 50 -5.69 6.34 -18.41
C SER A 50 -6.65 5.36 -19.10
N PRO A 51 -6.78 4.07 -18.66
CA PRO A 51 -7.71 3.14 -19.29
C PRO A 51 -9.18 3.58 -19.20
N PHE A 52 -9.53 4.40 -18.21
CA PHE A 52 -10.90 4.88 -18.00
C PHE A 52 -11.23 6.14 -18.80
N SER A 53 -10.26 6.77 -19.47
CA SER A 53 -10.48 7.98 -20.26
C SER A 53 -11.56 7.83 -21.34
N LYS A 54 -11.68 6.63 -21.93
CA LYS A 54 -12.70 6.32 -22.94
C LYS A 54 -14.10 6.18 -22.32
N LEU A 55 -14.19 5.68 -21.09
CA LEU A 55 -15.45 5.48 -20.36
C LEU A 55 -16.22 6.81 -20.23
N PHE A 56 -15.51 7.89 -19.87
CA PHE A 56 -16.10 9.22 -19.68
C PHE A 56 -16.65 9.86 -20.96
N LYS A 57 -16.40 9.26 -22.14
CA LYS A 57 -16.90 9.73 -23.43
C LYS A 57 -18.10 8.92 -23.93
N CYS A 58 -18.48 7.85 -23.25
CA CYS A 58 -19.59 6.99 -23.64
C CYS A 58 -20.93 7.64 -23.31
N LYS A 59 -21.88 7.61 -24.24
CA LYS A 59 -23.22 8.23 -24.07
C LYS A 59 -24.05 7.56 -22.97
N ASN A 60 -23.88 6.25 -22.80
CA ASN A 60 -24.56 5.42 -21.79
C ASN A 60 -23.79 5.36 -20.46
N PHE A 61 -22.87 6.31 -20.21
CA PHE A 61 -22.18 6.46 -18.94
C PHE A 61 -22.40 7.85 -18.36
N SER A 62 -22.94 7.91 -17.14
CA SER A 62 -23.14 9.14 -16.39
C SER A 62 -22.30 9.12 -15.11
N LEU A 63 -21.49 10.15 -14.89
CA LEU A 63 -20.71 10.33 -13.67
C LEU A 63 -21.30 11.45 -12.82
N LYS A 64 -21.52 11.17 -11.53
CA LYS A 64 -21.97 12.13 -10.51
C LYS A 64 -20.90 12.24 -9.43
N LEU A 65 -20.15 13.34 -9.44
CA LEU A 65 -19.14 13.68 -8.44
C LEU A 65 -19.78 14.45 -7.28
N ASN A 66 -19.10 14.55 -6.13
CA ASN A 66 -19.63 15.16 -4.91
C ASN A 66 -21.03 14.62 -4.54
N SER A 67 -21.24 13.34 -4.80
CA SER A 67 -22.53 12.68 -4.69
C SER A 67 -22.42 11.49 -3.76
N GLU A 68 -22.40 11.77 -2.46
CA GLU A 68 -22.48 10.72 -1.45
C GLU A 68 -23.83 10.00 -1.50
N VAL A 69 -23.80 8.67 -1.43
CA VAL A 69 -24.98 7.82 -1.42
C VAL A 69 -24.93 7.00 -0.14
N ASP A 70 -25.77 7.36 0.81
CA ASP A 70 -26.05 6.59 2.01
C ASP A 70 -27.19 5.58 1.77
N ILE A 71 -27.60 4.88 2.83
CA ILE A 71 -28.64 3.86 2.76
C ILE A 71 -30.00 4.47 2.39
N GLU A 72 -30.33 5.66 2.89
CA GLU A 72 -31.62 6.32 2.64
C GLU A 72 -31.72 6.77 1.19
N ARG A 73 -30.67 7.43 0.68
CA ARG A 73 -30.59 7.84 -0.72
C ARG A 73 -30.60 6.64 -1.66
N LEU A 74 -29.90 5.56 -1.32
CA LEU A 74 -29.93 4.31 -2.11
C LEU A 74 -31.37 3.79 -2.23
N ARG A 75 -32.10 3.68 -1.11
CA ARG A 75 -33.51 3.26 -1.09
C ARG A 75 -34.39 4.18 -1.94
N GLY A 76 -34.14 5.49 -1.88
CA GLY A 76 -34.85 6.49 -2.69
C GLY A 76 -34.70 6.27 -4.20
N MET A 77 -33.60 5.68 -4.64
CA MET A 77 -33.27 5.44 -6.06
C MET A 77 -33.70 4.06 -6.56
N GLU A 78 -34.27 3.18 -5.72
CA GLU A 78 -34.58 1.78 -6.09
C GLU A 78 -35.50 1.66 -7.31
N LYS A 79 -36.39 2.63 -7.54
CA LYS A 79 -37.29 2.65 -8.71
C LYS A 79 -36.62 3.14 -10.00
N GLU A 80 -35.44 3.73 -9.91
CA GLU A 80 -34.74 4.35 -11.05
C GLU A 80 -33.75 3.39 -11.73
N PHE A 81 -33.32 2.34 -11.02
CA PHE A 81 -32.27 1.41 -11.46
C PHE A 81 -32.70 -0.04 -11.34
N ASP A 82 -32.28 -0.87 -12.29
CA ASP A 82 -32.54 -2.31 -12.28
C ASP A 82 -31.58 -3.06 -11.35
N ALA A 83 -30.38 -2.50 -11.10
CA ALA A 83 -29.39 -3.07 -10.21
C ALA A 83 -28.49 -2.01 -9.58
N PHE A 84 -27.96 -2.34 -8.41
CA PHE A 84 -26.97 -1.55 -7.69
C PHE A 84 -25.67 -2.32 -7.51
N VAL A 85 -24.55 -1.63 -7.69
CA VAL A 85 -23.21 -2.15 -7.38
C VAL A 85 -22.59 -1.28 -6.29
N ILE A 86 -22.37 -1.87 -5.12
CA ILE A 86 -21.71 -1.20 -4.00
C ILE A 86 -20.20 -1.38 -4.14
N ALA A 87 -19.51 -0.32 -4.53
CA ALA A 87 -18.07 -0.27 -4.78
C ALA A 87 -17.36 0.79 -3.91
N THR A 88 -17.87 1.01 -2.69
CA THR A 88 -17.43 2.05 -1.74
C THR A 88 -16.05 1.78 -1.12
N GLY A 89 -15.52 0.58 -1.28
CA GLY A 89 -14.26 0.16 -0.68
C GLY A 89 -14.32 0.03 0.85
N SER A 90 -13.17 0.13 1.51
CA SER A 90 -13.06 0.08 2.97
C SER A 90 -12.47 1.39 3.50
N PRO A 91 -13.29 2.44 3.71
CA PRO A 91 -12.80 3.71 4.24
C PRO A 91 -12.39 3.62 5.72
N GLY A 92 -12.92 2.62 6.45
CA GLY A 92 -12.60 2.38 7.84
C GLY A 92 -11.18 1.88 8.03
N SER A 93 -10.47 2.49 8.96
CA SER A 93 -9.16 2.01 9.37
C SER A 93 -9.28 1.13 10.61
N ARG A 94 -8.57 0.00 10.62
CA ARG A 94 -8.53 -0.86 11.81
C ARG A 94 -7.73 -0.12 12.88
N ARG A 95 -8.36 0.13 14.02
CA ARG A 95 -7.69 0.70 15.20
C ARG A 95 -7.13 -0.41 16.06
N LEU A 96 -5.97 -0.15 16.66
CA LEU A 96 -5.39 -1.05 17.66
C LEU A 96 -6.22 -0.99 18.95
N SER A 97 -6.28 -2.10 19.66
CA SER A 97 -6.90 -2.18 20.98
C SER A 97 -5.83 -2.13 22.06
N ILE A 98 -5.08 -1.04 22.10
CA ILE A 98 -3.98 -0.80 23.05
C ILE A 98 -4.12 0.58 23.70
N PRO A 99 -3.61 0.78 24.93
CA PRO A 99 -3.45 2.11 25.52
C PRO A 99 -2.59 3.02 24.63
N GLY A 100 -2.93 4.31 24.54
CA GLY A 100 -2.19 5.30 23.75
C GLY A 100 -2.44 5.24 22.24
N ARG A 101 -3.40 4.43 21.77
CA ARG A 101 -3.76 4.31 20.35
C ARG A 101 -4.19 5.62 19.71
N GLU A 102 -4.69 6.57 20.49
CA GLU A 102 -5.09 7.91 20.10
C GLU A 102 -3.92 8.76 19.61
N TYR A 103 -2.69 8.41 20.01
CA TYR A 103 -1.46 9.02 19.52
C TYR A 103 -0.89 8.32 18.28
N CYS A 104 -1.50 7.22 17.83
CA CYS A 104 -1.10 6.53 16.60
C CYS A 104 -1.72 7.19 15.37
N ILE A 105 -0.92 7.33 14.32
CA ILE A 105 -1.36 7.83 13.02
C ILE A 105 -1.73 6.65 12.13
N ASN A 106 -2.86 6.73 11.41
CA ASN A 106 -3.23 5.67 10.50
C ASN A 106 -2.43 5.68 9.20
N GLY A 107 -2.12 4.49 8.67
CA GLY A 107 -1.40 4.37 7.40
C GLY A 107 -2.12 5.02 6.21
N LEU A 108 -3.45 5.00 6.18
CA LEU A 108 -4.22 5.68 5.13
C LEU A 108 -4.12 7.20 5.23
N ASP A 109 -4.10 7.76 6.44
CA ASP A 109 -3.95 9.20 6.64
C ASP A 109 -2.54 9.65 6.24
N ILE A 110 -1.53 8.80 6.50
CA ILE A 110 -0.19 8.99 5.95
C ILE A 110 -0.23 9.03 4.42
N ALA A 111 -0.85 8.03 3.78
CA ALA A 111 -0.96 7.93 2.32
C ALA A 111 -1.61 9.15 1.66
N ARG A 112 -2.65 9.70 2.29
CA ARG A 112 -3.33 10.93 1.83
C ARG A 112 -2.40 12.15 1.81
N SER A 113 -1.49 12.24 2.79
CA SER A 113 -0.59 13.39 2.91
C SER A 113 0.56 13.44 1.89
N TRP A 114 0.81 12.35 1.15
CA TRP A 114 1.95 12.27 0.22
C TRP A 114 1.86 13.29 -0.92
N GLY A 115 0.64 13.68 -1.29
CA GLY A 115 0.33 14.67 -2.32
C GLY A 115 0.64 16.13 -1.95
N GLY A 116 1.13 16.40 -0.74
CA GLY A 116 1.53 17.76 -0.34
C GLY A 116 0.64 18.38 0.73
N GLU A 117 -0.55 17.81 0.98
CA GLU A 117 -1.45 18.26 2.05
C GLU A 117 -0.73 18.27 3.41
N GLN A 118 -0.96 19.31 4.20
CA GLN A 118 -0.38 19.48 5.53
C GLN A 118 -1.17 18.62 6.52
N PRO A 119 -0.59 17.54 7.08
CA PRO A 119 -1.32 16.73 8.05
C PRO A 119 -1.38 17.43 9.41
N GLY A 120 -2.40 17.10 10.20
CA GLY A 120 -2.52 17.51 11.62
C GLY A 120 -1.61 16.76 12.58
N TYR A 121 -0.51 16.17 12.11
CA TYR A 121 0.45 15.41 12.91
C TYR A 121 1.88 15.75 12.50
N SER A 122 2.84 15.44 13.37
CA SER A 122 4.27 15.54 13.07
C SER A 122 4.92 14.16 13.09
N ILE A 123 5.98 13.99 12.29
CA ILE A 123 6.75 12.75 12.23
C ILE A 123 8.06 12.99 13.00
N GLY A 124 8.44 12.08 13.89
CA GLY A 124 9.69 12.14 14.64
C GLY A 124 10.88 11.55 13.86
N ASN A 125 12.06 11.54 14.49
CA ASN A 125 13.26 10.96 13.86
C ASN A 125 13.25 9.42 13.89
N LYS A 126 12.51 8.84 14.84
CA LYS A 126 12.30 7.41 15.01
C LYS A 126 10.83 7.08 14.78
N VAL A 127 10.54 6.08 13.96
CA VAL A 127 9.17 5.71 13.59
C VAL A 127 8.97 4.20 13.77
N LEU A 128 7.91 3.83 14.49
CA LEU A 128 7.43 2.45 14.58
C LEU A 128 6.19 2.30 13.69
N ILE A 129 6.23 1.34 12.78
CA ILE A 129 5.11 0.95 11.92
C ILE A 129 4.59 -0.40 12.39
N ILE A 130 3.30 -0.50 12.65
CA ILE A 130 2.65 -1.73 13.08
C ILE A 130 1.89 -2.32 11.89
N GLY A 131 2.31 -3.50 11.46
CA GLY A 131 1.76 -4.19 10.28
C GLY A 131 2.79 -4.32 9.17
N MET A 132 2.87 -5.52 8.61
CA MET A 132 3.94 -5.96 7.71
C MET A 132 3.36 -6.29 6.32
N GLY A 133 2.84 -5.26 5.66
CA GLY A 133 2.13 -5.33 4.36
C GLY A 133 2.71 -4.35 3.33
N ASP A 134 2.16 -4.29 2.12
CA ASP A 134 2.67 -3.33 1.12
C ASP A 134 2.44 -1.86 1.50
N VAL A 135 1.38 -1.57 2.27
CA VAL A 135 1.16 -0.21 2.80
C VAL A 135 2.32 0.23 3.69
N SER A 136 2.88 -0.65 4.54
CA SER A 136 4.04 -0.29 5.34
C SER A 136 5.28 -0.06 4.48
N MET A 137 5.46 -0.81 3.39
CA MET A 137 6.56 -0.60 2.45
C MET A 137 6.46 0.76 1.75
N ASP A 138 5.26 1.16 1.33
CA ASP A 138 5.05 2.48 0.74
C ASP A 138 5.23 3.61 1.77
N ILE A 139 4.83 3.41 3.03
CA ILE A 139 5.11 4.37 4.11
C ILE A 139 6.63 4.50 4.34
N VAL A 140 7.39 3.41 4.34
CA VAL A 140 8.86 3.47 4.47
C VAL A 140 9.49 4.25 3.33
N ARG A 141 9.06 3.98 2.10
CA ARG A 141 9.45 4.73 0.90
C ARG A 141 9.19 6.22 1.06
N PHE A 142 8.00 6.58 1.53
CA PHE A 142 7.64 7.95 1.86
C PHE A 142 8.52 8.56 2.95
N LEU A 143 8.72 7.88 4.08
CA LEU A 143 9.51 8.36 5.22
C LEU A 143 10.97 8.64 4.84
N PHE A 144 11.53 7.88 3.90
CA PHE A 144 12.88 8.12 3.40
C PHE A 144 12.92 9.02 2.14
N GLY A 145 11.77 9.53 1.70
CA GLY A 145 11.68 10.43 0.54
C GLY A 145 11.99 9.75 -0.80
N TRP A 146 11.79 8.44 -0.90
CA TRP A 146 12.17 7.65 -2.06
C TRP A 146 11.01 6.87 -2.66
N SER A 147 10.57 7.27 -3.84
CA SER A 147 9.54 6.58 -4.62
C SER A 147 10.07 6.05 -5.96
N GLY A 148 11.37 6.17 -6.23
CA GLY A 148 11.97 5.87 -7.53
C GLY A 148 11.41 6.79 -8.63
N ALA A 149 11.34 6.30 -9.86
CA ALA A 149 10.81 7.08 -11.00
C ALA A 149 9.28 7.17 -11.07
N GLN A 150 8.56 6.48 -10.17
CA GLN A 150 7.10 6.26 -10.30
C GLN A 150 6.26 7.44 -9.80
N PHE A 151 6.79 8.16 -8.82
CA PHE A 151 6.10 9.26 -8.15
C PHE A 151 7.17 10.26 -7.71
N LYS A 152 6.87 11.56 -7.74
CA LYS A 152 7.74 12.60 -7.19
C LYS A 152 7.05 13.26 -6.01
N PHE A 153 7.59 13.09 -4.82
CA PHE A 153 7.06 13.77 -3.64
C PHE A 153 7.24 15.29 -3.77
N PRO A 154 6.21 16.09 -3.46
CA PRO A 154 6.34 17.53 -3.35
C PRO A 154 7.43 17.95 -2.34
N LYS A 155 8.07 19.10 -2.57
CA LYS A 155 9.15 19.59 -1.71
C LYS A 155 8.72 19.73 -0.25
N ASN A 156 7.56 20.32 0.00
CA ASN A 156 7.01 20.47 1.35
C ASN A 156 6.77 19.10 2.03
N THR A 157 6.37 18.08 1.27
CA THR A 157 6.25 16.70 1.75
C THR A 157 7.60 16.14 2.20
N LEU A 158 8.64 16.31 1.39
CA LEU A 158 9.99 15.83 1.70
C LEU A 158 10.59 16.52 2.94
N GLU A 159 10.36 17.82 3.11
CA GLU A 159 10.81 18.56 4.29
C GLU A 159 10.26 18.00 5.61
N ARG A 160 9.05 17.42 5.61
CA ARG A 160 8.43 16.85 6.81
C ARG A 160 9.10 15.57 7.30
N VAL A 161 9.69 14.81 6.38
CA VAL A 161 10.27 13.49 6.64
C VAL A 161 11.80 13.47 6.59
N LYS A 162 12.44 14.60 6.26
CA LYS A 162 13.90 14.69 6.10
C LYS A 162 14.72 14.22 7.31
N LYS A 163 14.16 14.40 8.52
CA LYS A 163 14.78 14.08 9.81
C LYS A 163 14.56 12.62 10.26
N VAL A 164 13.84 11.83 9.47
CA VAL A 164 13.63 10.41 9.78
C VAL A 164 14.94 9.66 9.55
N GLU A 165 15.40 9.00 10.60
CA GLU A 165 16.68 8.28 10.64
C GLU A 165 16.48 6.79 10.89
N ASP A 166 15.45 6.42 11.64
CA ASP A 166 15.25 5.05 12.10
C ASP A 166 13.77 4.64 11.96
N VAL A 167 13.51 3.64 11.14
CA VAL A 167 12.18 3.07 10.93
C VAL A 167 12.19 1.60 11.32
N THR A 168 11.29 1.22 12.23
CA THR A 168 11.06 -0.18 12.59
C THR A 168 9.67 -0.59 12.15
N ILE A 169 9.54 -1.71 11.45
CA ILE A 169 8.25 -2.34 11.13
C ILE A 169 8.11 -3.58 11.99
N THR A 170 7.00 -3.72 12.72
CA THR A 170 6.73 -4.91 13.52
C THR A 170 5.51 -5.69 13.00
N SER A 171 5.65 -7.01 13.00
CA SER A 171 4.60 -7.97 12.66
C SER A 171 4.17 -8.74 13.90
N ARG A 172 2.90 -9.18 13.96
CA ARG A 172 2.42 -10.14 14.98
C ARG A 172 2.67 -11.60 14.58
N ARG A 173 3.30 -11.81 13.43
CA ARG A 173 3.58 -13.12 12.84
C ARG A 173 4.99 -13.16 12.28
N ASP A 174 5.44 -14.36 11.96
CA ASP A 174 6.73 -14.64 11.35
C ASP A 174 6.91 -14.01 9.94
N ALA A 175 8.13 -14.13 9.42
CA ALA A 175 8.46 -13.62 8.09
C ALA A 175 7.67 -14.33 6.97
N TYR A 176 7.36 -15.61 7.16
CA TYR A 176 6.59 -16.44 6.23
C TYR A 176 5.11 -16.03 6.16
N SER A 177 4.57 -15.44 7.22
CA SER A 177 3.17 -15.02 7.28
C SER A 177 2.97 -13.55 6.90
N SER A 178 4.04 -12.89 6.48
CA SER A 178 4.04 -11.46 6.17
C SER A 178 3.39 -11.14 4.84
N ALA A 179 2.55 -10.11 4.84
CA ALA A 179 1.64 -9.76 3.76
C ALA A 179 2.23 -8.83 2.70
N PHE A 180 3.45 -8.29 2.89
CA PHE A 180 4.12 -7.52 1.85
C PHE A 180 4.44 -8.40 0.64
N THR A 181 4.58 -7.80 -0.53
CA THR A 181 5.03 -8.50 -1.74
C THR A 181 6.54 -8.36 -1.90
N ASN A 182 7.15 -9.30 -2.63
CA ASN A 182 8.59 -9.19 -2.95
C ASN A 182 8.91 -7.92 -3.75
N THR A 183 7.95 -7.41 -4.53
CA THR A 183 8.08 -6.14 -5.24
C THR A 183 8.09 -4.95 -4.28
N GLY A 184 7.22 -4.94 -3.27
CA GLY A 184 7.21 -3.92 -2.23
C GLY A 184 8.54 -3.85 -1.49
N LEU A 185 9.03 -5.01 -1.01
CA LEU A 185 10.31 -5.09 -0.32
C LEU A 185 11.49 -4.68 -1.21
N ARG A 186 11.56 -5.14 -2.46
CA ARG A 186 12.64 -4.77 -3.39
C ARG A 186 12.77 -3.26 -3.56
N LYS A 187 11.65 -2.55 -3.74
CA LYS A 187 11.63 -1.08 -3.89
C LYS A 187 12.15 -0.36 -2.64
N VAL A 188 11.94 -0.93 -1.47
CA VAL A 188 12.49 -0.40 -0.21
C VAL A 188 13.99 -0.63 -0.16
N LEU A 189 14.47 -1.80 -0.57
CA LEU A 189 15.90 -2.12 -0.60
C LEU A 189 16.69 -1.32 -1.65
N GLU A 190 16.00 -0.75 -2.66
CA GLU A 190 16.57 0.18 -3.64
C GLU A 190 16.82 1.60 -3.08
N ILE A 191 16.38 1.90 -1.85
CA ILE A 191 16.57 3.23 -1.25
C ILE A 191 18.08 3.51 -1.09
N PRO A 192 18.61 4.60 -1.69
CA PRO A 192 20.03 4.93 -1.59
C PRO A 192 20.47 5.14 -0.15
N GLY A 193 21.59 4.52 0.25
CA GLY A 193 22.17 4.65 1.59
C GLY A 193 21.36 4.02 2.72
N LEU A 194 20.32 3.23 2.41
CA LEU A 194 19.53 2.52 3.42
C LEU A 194 20.35 1.39 4.04
N GLY A 195 20.46 1.43 5.37
CA GLY A 195 20.84 0.29 6.18
C GLY A 195 19.62 -0.57 6.49
N PHE A 196 19.77 -1.88 6.40
CA PHE A 196 18.67 -2.84 6.52
C PHE A 196 19.03 -3.99 7.46
N TRP A 197 18.12 -4.29 8.38
CA TRP A 197 18.20 -5.43 9.28
C TRP A 197 16.83 -6.08 9.44
N TRP A 198 16.80 -7.35 9.80
CA TRP A 198 15.58 -8.02 10.21
C TRP A 198 15.87 -9.03 11.32
N SER A 199 14.84 -9.35 12.10
CA SER A 199 14.93 -10.31 13.20
C SER A 199 13.64 -11.11 13.35
N GLU A 200 13.77 -12.30 13.92
CA GLU A 200 12.68 -13.19 14.26
C GLU A 200 12.71 -13.47 15.77
N GLY A 201 11.60 -13.21 16.48
CA GLY A 201 11.54 -13.35 17.93
C GLY A 201 11.85 -12.06 18.70
N LYS A 202 11.79 -12.13 20.05
CA LYS A 202 12.15 -11.03 20.95
C LYS A 202 13.67 -11.03 21.16
N ASP A 203 14.28 -9.91 20.81
CA ASP A 203 15.71 -9.53 20.93
C ASP A 203 16.65 -9.99 19.82
N MET A 204 17.32 -9.00 19.18
CA MET A 204 18.52 -9.25 18.39
C MET A 204 19.73 -9.26 19.30
N SER A 205 20.34 -10.42 19.52
CA SER A 205 21.63 -10.56 20.19
C SER A 205 22.82 -10.33 19.24
N GLN A 206 24.01 -10.05 19.78
CA GLN A 206 25.24 -9.94 18.97
C GLN A 206 25.58 -11.22 18.20
N GLU A 207 25.12 -12.39 18.66
CA GLU A 207 25.36 -13.70 18.02
C GLU A 207 24.55 -13.89 16.72
N GLU A 208 23.40 -13.23 16.59
CA GLU A 208 22.55 -13.34 15.39
C GLU A 208 23.10 -12.55 14.20
N ARG A 209 23.90 -11.50 14.46
CA ARG A 209 24.73 -10.85 13.43
C ARG A 209 25.68 -11.87 12.77
N SER A 210 26.29 -12.74 13.56
CA SER A 210 27.22 -13.77 13.09
C SER A 210 26.51 -14.93 12.37
N ARG A 211 25.27 -15.27 12.76
CA ARG A 211 24.45 -16.26 12.03
C ARG A 211 24.01 -15.78 10.64
N SER A 212 23.74 -14.48 10.48
CA SER A 212 23.43 -13.90 9.17
C SER A 212 24.62 -13.97 8.20
N GLU A 213 25.84 -13.84 8.69
CA GLU A 213 27.07 -14.03 7.89
C GLU A 213 27.28 -15.50 7.48
N ASN A 214 26.90 -16.46 8.32
CA ASN A 214 26.97 -17.88 7.98
C ASN A 214 25.89 -18.32 6.97
N LEU A 215 24.72 -17.69 6.95
CA LEU A 215 23.68 -17.94 5.93
C LEU A 215 24.11 -17.50 4.51
N LYS A 216 25.00 -16.49 4.39
CA LYS A 216 25.65 -16.14 3.10
C LYS A 216 26.53 -17.27 2.56
N LYS A 217 27.13 -18.10 3.42
CA LYS A 217 27.96 -19.25 3.01
C LYS A 217 27.13 -20.43 2.52
N VAL A 218 25.99 -20.69 3.16
CA VAL A 218 25.07 -21.78 2.77
C VAL A 218 24.40 -21.48 1.42
N TYR A 219 24.11 -20.21 1.11
CA TYR A 219 23.53 -19.82 -0.18
C TYR A 219 24.49 -19.98 -1.37
N ASN A 220 25.80 -19.94 -1.13
CA ASN A 220 26.81 -20.16 -2.17
C ASN A 220 27.17 -21.66 -2.38
N GLN A 221 26.56 -22.59 -1.61
CA GLN A 221 26.94 -24.01 -1.61
C GLN A 221 25.79 -25.01 -1.82
N GLY A 222 24.61 -24.61 -2.29
CA GLY A 222 23.60 -25.55 -2.79
C GLY A 222 22.79 -24.90 -3.90
N GLY A 223 22.75 -25.39 -5.13
CA GLY A 223 22.87 -26.77 -5.60
C GLY A 223 21.74 -26.91 -6.61
N GLU A 224 22.09 -27.15 -7.87
CA GLU A 224 21.18 -27.33 -8.98
C GLU A 224 20.12 -28.40 -8.64
N ASP A 225 18.86 -27.99 -8.50
CA ASP A 225 17.74 -28.90 -8.77
C ASP A 225 16.48 -28.11 -9.15
N GLU A 226 16.31 -27.95 -10.46
CA GLU A 226 15.16 -27.32 -11.09
C GLU A 226 13.98 -28.30 -11.15
N THR A 227 13.16 -28.42 -10.10
CA THR A 227 11.80 -28.95 -10.27
C THR A 227 10.72 -28.21 -9.46
N LYS A 228 9.89 -27.48 -10.23
CA LYS A 228 8.45 -27.20 -10.07
C LYS A 228 7.88 -27.11 -8.64
N ASP A 229 8.12 -25.97 -7.97
CA ASP A 229 7.16 -25.42 -7.02
C ASP A 229 7.25 -23.88 -7.01
N LYS A 230 6.29 -23.22 -7.68
CA LYS A 230 6.30 -21.75 -7.84
C LYS A 230 6.25 -21.03 -6.49
N HIS A 231 5.69 -21.67 -5.45
CA HIS A 231 5.67 -21.12 -4.10
C HIS A 231 7.05 -21.18 -3.45
N LYS A 232 7.78 -22.30 -3.53
CA LYS A 232 9.17 -22.39 -3.05
C LYS A 232 10.07 -21.34 -3.70
N GLY A 233 9.92 -21.13 -5.01
CA GLY A 233 10.69 -20.10 -5.74
C GLY A 233 10.36 -18.67 -5.35
N TRP A 234 9.16 -18.38 -4.84
CA TRP A 234 8.79 -17.05 -4.34
C TRP A 234 9.37 -16.78 -2.94
N TRP A 235 9.40 -17.81 -2.10
CA TRP A 235 9.98 -17.78 -0.75
C TRP A 235 11.50 -17.73 -0.76
N SER A 236 12.17 -18.52 -1.60
CA SER A 236 13.63 -18.47 -1.74
C SER A 236 14.10 -17.08 -2.17
N ARG A 237 13.37 -16.45 -3.10
CA ARG A 237 13.59 -15.05 -3.51
C ARG A 237 13.34 -14.05 -2.38
N ARG A 238 12.37 -14.28 -1.49
CA ARG A 238 12.12 -13.42 -0.32
C ARG A 238 13.25 -13.51 0.69
N LEU A 239 13.67 -14.72 1.05
CA LEU A 239 14.78 -14.93 1.98
C LEU A 239 16.09 -14.38 1.41
N GLY A 240 16.31 -14.50 0.09
CA GLY A 240 17.43 -13.83 -0.58
C GLY A 240 17.42 -12.31 -0.44
N LEU A 241 16.25 -11.67 -0.49
CA LEU A 241 16.11 -10.22 -0.24
C LEU A 241 16.36 -9.87 1.24
N LEU A 242 15.95 -10.72 2.18
CA LEU A 242 16.19 -10.53 3.61
C LEU A 242 17.65 -10.80 4.02
N GLY A 243 18.40 -11.60 3.24
CA GLY A 243 19.83 -11.87 3.48
C GLY A 243 20.77 -10.67 3.26
N GLY A 244 20.26 -9.56 2.73
CA GLY A 244 21.01 -8.33 2.47
C GLY A 244 21.09 -7.40 3.67
N ILE A 245 21.72 -7.83 4.77
CA ILE A 245 22.09 -6.89 5.85
C ILE A 245 23.06 -5.87 5.27
N LYS A 246 22.74 -4.59 5.45
CA LYS A 246 23.50 -3.46 4.92
C LYS A 246 23.66 -2.40 5.99
N GLU A 247 24.85 -1.84 6.10
CA GLU A 247 25.09 -0.65 6.92
C GLU A 247 24.68 0.61 6.16
N GLY A 248 24.12 1.56 6.89
CA GLY A 248 23.67 2.82 6.33
C GLY A 248 23.29 3.81 7.43
N VAL A 249 23.37 5.10 7.10
CA VAL A 249 23.06 6.20 8.04
C VAL A 249 21.59 6.18 8.42
N ARG A 250 20.71 5.87 7.46
CA ARG A 250 19.27 5.67 7.68
C ARG A 250 18.98 4.19 7.85
N LYS A 251 18.20 3.83 8.86
CA LYS A 251 18.03 2.44 9.30
C LYS A 251 16.60 1.97 9.12
N LEU A 252 16.44 0.80 8.51
CA LEU A 252 15.19 0.04 8.48
C LEU A 252 15.38 -1.28 9.23
N ARG A 253 14.49 -1.55 10.18
CA ARG A 253 14.40 -2.84 10.87
C ARG A 253 13.06 -3.51 10.63
N LEU A 254 13.07 -4.77 10.23
CA LEU A 254 11.86 -5.61 10.20
C LEU A 254 11.89 -6.58 11.38
N MET A 255 10.92 -6.45 12.29
CA MET A 255 10.79 -7.32 13.45
C MET A 255 9.58 -8.25 13.26
N PHE A 256 9.86 -9.55 13.18
CA PHE A 256 8.84 -10.59 13.11
C PHE A 256 8.67 -11.22 14.49
N ASN A 257 7.42 -11.45 14.89
CA ASN A 257 7.09 -12.09 16.16
C ASN A 257 6.51 -13.49 15.93
N TYR A 258 6.79 -14.40 16.85
CA TYR A 258 6.18 -15.72 16.94
C TYR A 258 5.17 -15.75 18.09
#